data_AF-A0A8S9YPQ0-F1
#
_entry.id   AF-A0A8S9YPQ0-F1
#
_cell.length_a   1.000
_cell.length_b   1.000
_cell.length_c   1.000
_cell.angle_alpha   90.00
_cell.angle_beta   90.00
_cell.angle_gamma   90.00
#
_symmetry.space_group_name_H-M   'P 1'
#
loop_
_entity.id
_entity.type
_entity.pdbx_description
1 polymer ?
#
loop_
_entity_poly.entity_id
_entity_poly.type
_entity_poly.pdbx_seq_one_letter_code
_entity_poly.pdbx_strand_id
1 'polypeptide(L)'
;MAFLDLCMSVTTVLCCRMTPLQKASIIELVHVGLKERSKQGGGAPVTAAVGDGGNDVSMLLQANVGIGIYGKEGREAVRAADYAIPQFQHLRRLLLVHGQWSYHRISMTMVMFYHKCVTFVTTQIALNFYSGISANSWFTSFHYTLYNLTFTALTNLLFGIFEKHLTDKQLLQHPRLYRLTIQHANLRAWYVILWVLDGVWQGLVIFYSVYFFLAGNEDYASAIFLTLDASPRNQFDFTLCGCACLVYVIISVNIRAMLHTRDFNVAVAIGLVITAVGNLILLMILQLFVKPWDGEFYSYIKLAQSPTFWLALPVTLLMAGLPGLIWRIYSDHWWKEQMQRASKNRVAPCVGIDHLIDTT
;
A
#
# COMPACT_ATOMS: atom_id res chain seq x y z
N MET A 1 1.53 38.89 -1.17
CA MET A 1 2.64 37.98 -0.77
C MET A 1 3.51 38.53 0.36
N ALA A 2 3.88 39.82 0.39
CA ALA A 2 4.74 40.38 1.45
C ALA A 2 4.33 40.05 2.90
N PHE A 3 3.03 40.08 3.23
CA PHE A 3 2.54 39.67 4.56
C PHE A 3 2.81 38.19 4.86
N LEU A 4 2.56 37.29 3.90
CA LEU A 4 2.82 35.87 4.07
C LEU A 4 4.32 35.59 4.23
N ASP A 5 5.17 36.28 3.46
CA ASP A 5 6.62 36.13 3.57
C ASP A 5 7.14 36.54 4.95
N LEU A 6 6.60 37.63 5.52
CA LEU A 6 6.88 38.03 6.89
C LEU A 6 6.43 36.94 7.88
N CYS A 7 5.19 36.44 7.76
CA CYS A 7 4.67 35.36 8.61
C CYS A 7 5.50 34.08 8.55
N MET A 8 6.06 33.73 7.39
CA MET A 8 6.90 32.54 7.23
C MET A 8 8.34 32.73 7.73
N SER A 9 8.77 33.98 7.99
CA SER A 9 10.09 34.30 8.53
C SER A 9 10.14 34.29 10.06
N VAL A 10 8.98 34.30 10.73
CA VAL A 10 8.87 34.34 12.19
C VAL A 10 8.51 32.97 12.76
N THR A 11 8.84 32.74 14.04
CA THR A 11 8.58 31.45 14.71
C THR A 11 7.12 31.28 15.11
N THR A 12 6.41 32.36 15.40
CA THR A 12 5.02 32.33 15.88
C THR A 12 4.29 33.57 15.41
N VAL A 13 3.05 33.39 14.94
CA VAL A 13 2.16 34.46 14.51
C VAL A 13 0.93 34.42 15.41
N LEU A 14 0.61 35.55 16.04
CA LEU A 14 -0.59 35.73 16.85
C LEU A 14 -1.48 36.79 16.17
N CYS A 15 -2.71 36.40 15.86
CA CYS A 15 -3.69 37.28 15.26
C CYS A 15 -4.83 37.53 16.25
N CYS A 16 -5.03 38.81 16.62
CA CYS A 16 -5.97 39.21 17.65
C CYS A 16 -7.24 39.82 17.06
N ARG A 17 -8.38 39.65 17.75
CA ARG A 17 -9.68 40.28 17.42
C ARG A 17 -10.16 40.04 15.98
N MET A 18 -9.90 38.85 15.45
CA MET A 18 -10.35 38.49 14.10
C MET A 18 -11.82 38.09 14.07
N THR A 19 -12.52 38.57 13.04
CA THR A 19 -13.86 38.05 12.70
C THR A 19 -13.76 36.63 12.14
N PRO A 20 -14.84 35.82 12.18
CA PRO A 20 -14.82 34.46 11.63
C PRO A 20 -14.33 34.41 10.17
N LEU A 21 -14.80 35.34 9.33
CA LEU A 21 -14.38 35.43 7.92
C LEU A 21 -12.89 35.78 7.77
N GLN A 22 -12.34 36.62 8.65
CA GLN A 22 -10.90 36.93 8.64
C GLN A 22 -10.05 35.71 9.02
N LYS A 23 -10.51 34.89 9.98
CA LYS A 23 -9.83 33.62 10.32
C LYS A 23 -9.73 32.69 9.11
N ALA A 24 -10.83 32.51 8.39
CA ALA A 24 -10.86 31.71 7.16
C ALA A 24 -9.94 32.30 6.07
N SER A 25 -9.97 33.63 5.88
CA SER A 25 -9.14 34.32 4.88
C SER A 25 -7.63 34.11 5.10
N ILE A 26 -7.17 33.96 6.35
CA ILE A 26 -5.76 33.64 6.64
C ILE A 26 -5.40 32.24 6.14
N ILE A 27 -6.27 31.25 6.34
CA ILE A 27 -6.03 29.89 5.87
C ILE A 27 -5.96 29.86 4.34
N GLU A 28 -6.89 30.57 3.70
CA GLU A 28 -6.89 30.72 2.24
C GLU A 28 -5.60 31.39 1.73
N LEU A 29 -5.14 32.44 2.41
CA LEU A 29 -3.87 33.09 2.08
C LEU A 29 -2.69 32.12 2.15
N VAL A 30 -2.64 31.27 3.19
CA VAL A 30 -1.59 30.26 3.36
C VAL A 30 -1.68 29.21 2.24
N HIS A 31 -2.87 28.75 1.89
CA HIS A 31 -3.08 27.80 0.79
C HIS A 31 -2.62 28.35 -0.55
N VAL A 32 -3.10 29.53 -0.92
CA VAL A 32 -2.79 30.17 -2.21
C VAL A 32 -1.31 30.53 -2.27
N GLY A 33 -0.79 31.21 -1.25
CA GLY A 33 0.57 31.71 -1.27
C GLY A 33 1.65 30.63 -1.15
N LEU A 34 1.41 29.57 -0.38
CA LEU A 34 2.36 28.45 -0.34
C LEU A 34 2.24 27.53 -1.54
N LYS A 35 1.10 27.46 -2.23
CA LYS A 35 0.97 26.74 -3.51
C LYS A 35 1.80 27.40 -4.62
N GLU A 36 1.88 28.72 -4.65
CA GLU A 36 2.75 29.43 -5.59
C GLU A 36 4.23 29.17 -5.29
N ARG A 37 4.61 29.19 -4.01
CA ARG A 37 5.97 28.87 -3.57
C ARG A 37 6.34 27.40 -3.83
N SER A 38 5.36 26.51 -3.71
CA SER A 38 5.46 25.07 -3.97
C SER A 38 5.82 24.75 -5.42
N LYS A 39 5.42 25.58 -6.41
CA LYS A 39 5.85 25.42 -7.80
C LYS A 39 7.38 25.48 -8.00
N GLN A 40 8.13 25.99 -7.01
CA GLN A 40 9.58 26.06 -7.00
C GLN A 40 10.27 24.86 -6.31
N GLY A 41 9.52 23.83 -5.88
CA GLY A 41 10.09 22.55 -5.41
C GLY A 41 9.61 22.04 -4.03
N GLY A 42 8.62 22.68 -3.40
CA GLY A 42 7.96 22.18 -2.19
C GLY A 42 6.59 21.59 -2.52
N GLY A 43 6.03 20.65 -1.75
CA GLY A 43 4.63 20.24 -1.91
C GLY A 43 3.67 21.34 -1.42
N ALA A 44 2.40 21.30 -1.85
CA ALA A 44 1.37 22.14 -1.24
C ALA A 44 1.22 21.76 0.24
N PRO A 45 1.24 22.72 1.17
CA PRO A 45 1.15 22.42 2.60
C PRO A 45 -0.26 21.94 2.95
N VAL A 46 -0.34 21.03 3.91
CA VAL A 46 -1.59 20.60 4.52
C VAL A 46 -1.83 21.46 5.76
N THR A 47 -2.95 22.18 5.80
CA THR A 47 -3.35 22.99 6.96
C THR A 47 -4.34 22.23 7.83
N ALA A 48 -4.21 22.39 9.14
CA ALA A 48 -5.19 21.91 10.10
C ALA A 48 -5.67 23.09 10.95
N ALA A 49 -6.99 23.21 11.12
CA ALA A 49 -7.60 24.20 11.99
C ALA A 49 -8.24 23.52 13.20
N VAL A 50 -8.15 24.16 14.36
CA VAL A 50 -8.73 23.67 15.61
C VAL A 50 -9.61 24.78 16.19
N GLY A 51 -10.82 24.44 16.63
CA GLY A 51 -11.75 25.40 17.22
C GLY A 51 -12.82 24.73 18.07
N ASP A 52 -13.42 25.47 18.98
CA ASP A 52 -14.43 24.97 19.94
C ASP A 52 -15.78 25.69 19.83
N GLY A 53 -15.81 26.90 19.26
CA GLY A 53 -17.00 27.73 19.14
C GLY A 53 -17.50 27.97 17.70
N GLY A 54 -18.72 28.51 17.59
CA GLY A 54 -19.33 28.88 16.30
C GLY A 54 -18.48 29.87 15.47
N ASN A 55 -17.68 30.70 16.14
CA ASN A 55 -16.77 31.65 15.51
C ASN A 55 -15.63 31.00 14.69
N ASP A 56 -15.36 29.72 14.93
CA ASP A 56 -14.29 28.98 14.24
C ASP A 56 -14.84 28.10 13.11
N VAL A 57 -16.16 28.01 12.91
CA VAL A 57 -16.77 27.15 11.89
C VAL A 57 -16.24 27.45 10.48
N SER A 58 -16.18 28.73 10.11
CA SER A 58 -15.64 29.14 8.80
C SER A 58 -14.15 28.83 8.65
N MET A 59 -13.37 28.95 9.73
CA MET A 59 -11.95 28.59 9.76
C MET A 59 -11.76 27.07 9.60
N LEU A 60 -12.59 26.26 10.27
CA LEU A 60 -12.56 24.80 10.21
C LEU A 60 -12.87 24.28 8.81
N LEU A 61 -13.90 24.82 8.16
CA LEU A 61 -14.29 24.44 6.79
C LEU A 61 -13.28 24.87 5.73
N GLN A 62 -12.52 25.94 5.98
CA GLN A 62 -11.50 26.44 5.06
C GLN A 62 -10.20 25.61 5.12
N ALA A 63 -9.90 24.95 6.24
CA ALA A 63 -8.70 24.13 6.39
C ALA A 63 -8.78 22.81 5.61
N ASN A 64 -7.65 22.15 5.36
CA ASN A 64 -7.67 20.80 4.78
C ASN A 64 -8.18 19.76 5.78
N VAL A 65 -7.98 20.01 7.08
CA VAL A 65 -8.50 19.19 8.17
C VAL A 65 -9.04 20.10 9.26
N GLY A 66 -10.35 20.05 9.48
CA GLY A 66 -11.03 20.74 10.58
C GLY A 66 -11.13 19.85 11.82
N ILE A 67 -10.71 20.36 12.98
CA ILE A 67 -10.75 19.64 14.26
C ILE A 67 -11.56 20.44 15.27
N GLY A 68 -12.72 19.92 15.65
CA GLY A 68 -13.63 20.51 16.63
C GLY A 68 -13.31 20.01 18.03
N ILE A 69 -13.21 20.92 19.00
CA ILE A 69 -13.14 20.57 20.42
C ILE A 69 -14.54 20.70 21.01
N TYR A 70 -14.94 19.75 21.87
CA TYR A 70 -16.19 19.89 22.63
C TYR A 70 -16.08 21.05 23.63
N GLY A 71 -16.62 22.20 23.23
CA GLY A 71 -16.73 23.38 24.08
C GLY A 71 -17.93 23.31 25.06
N LYS A 72 -17.91 24.21 26.05
CA LYS A 72 -19.04 24.40 26.98
C LYS A 72 -20.15 25.27 26.40
N GLU A 73 -19.81 26.14 25.44
CA GLU A 73 -20.70 27.19 24.92
C GLU A 73 -21.54 26.74 23.71
N GLY A 74 -21.18 25.64 23.03
CA GLY A 74 -21.93 25.13 21.89
C GLY A 74 -21.28 23.91 21.24
N ARG A 75 -22.03 23.22 20.36
CA ARG A 75 -21.54 22.07 19.57
C ARG A 75 -21.37 22.38 18.08
N GLU A 76 -21.40 23.65 17.71
CA GLU A 76 -21.36 24.08 16.30
C GLU A 76 -20.03 23.76 15.63
N ALA A 77 -18.90 24.06 16.29
CA ALA A 77 -17.57 23.70 15.79
C ALA A 77 -17.40 22.20 15.57
N VAL A 78 -17.86 21.39 16.54
CA VAL A 78 -17.81 19.93 16.45
C VAL A 78 -18.65 19.38 15.30
N ARG A 79 -19.82 19.98 15.03
CA ARG A 79 -20.69 19.56 13.92
C ARG A 79 -20.14 19.95 12.55
N ALA A 80 -19.33 21.00 12.48
CA ALA A 80 -18.72 21.48 11.25
C ALA A 80 -17.31 20.90 10.98
N ALA A 81 -16.67 20.27 11.97
CA ALA A 81 -15.33 19.72 11.85
C ALA A 81 -15.31 18.29 11.28
N ASP A 82 -14.18 17.89 10.68
CA ASP A 82 -13.95 16.52 10.21
C ASP A 82 -13.71 15.56 11.39
N TYR A 83 -13.03 16.04 12.43
CA TYR A 83 -12.75 15.29 13.66
C TYR A 83 -13.25 16.04 14.88
N ALA A 84 -13.82 15.30 15.84
CA ALA A 84 -14.27 15.84 17.11
C ALA A 84 -13.45 15.24 18.27
N ILE A 85 -12.80 16.09 19.07
CA ILE A 85 -12.03 15.66 20.25
C ILE A 85 -12.56 16.31 21.53
N PRO A 86 -12.54 15.61 22.68
CA PRO A 86 -13.08 16.17 23.92
C PRO A 86 -12.23 17.29 24.51
N GLN A 87 -10.90 17.23 24.34
CA GLN A 87 -9.95 18.17 24.94
C GLN A 87 -8.73 18.32 24.04
N PHE A 88 -8.06 19.48 24.13
CA PHE A 88 -6.90 19.81 23.29
C PHE A 88 -5.73 18.82 23.44
N GLN A 89 -5.51 18.23 24.63
CA GLN A 89 -4.44 17.24 24.84
C GLN A 89 -4.52 16.02 23.90
N HIS A 90 -5.72 15.64 23.43
CA HIS A 90 -5.92 14.52 22.51
C HIS A 90 -5.44 14.83 21.08
N LEU A 91 -5.27 16.11 20.72
CA LEU A 91 -4.78 16.54 19.42
C LEU A 91 -3.39 15.95 19.12
N ARG A 92 -2.52 15.88 20.14
CA ARG A 92 -1.19 15.29 20.01
C ARG A 92 -1.26 13.83 19.56
N ARG A 93 -2.18 13.03 20.12
CA ARG A 93 -2.36 11.63 19.76
C ARG A 93 -3.03 11.47 18.39
N LEU A 94 -4.03 12.31 18.09
CA LEU A 94 -4.72 12.32 16.80
C LEU A 94 -3.73 12.52 15.63
N LEU A 95 -2.88 13.55 15.71
CA LEU A 95 -1.94 13.87 14.63
C LEU A 95 -0.76 12.90 14.58
N LEU A 96 -0.05 12.71 15.70
CA LEU A 96 1.22 11.96 15.70
C LEU A 96 1.03 10.46 15.56
N VAL A 97 -0.06 9.90 16.09
CA VAL A 97 -0.32 8.45 16.04
C VAL A 97 -1.25 8.12 14.89
N HIS A 98 -2.50 8.61 14.94
CA HIS A 98 -3.49 8.24 13.94
C HIS A 98 -3.18 8.84 12.57
N GLY A 99 -2.74 10.10 12.49
CA GLY A 99 -2.34 10.73 11.23
C GLY A 99 -1.19 9.99 10.54
N GLN A 100 -0.14 9.65 11.29
CA GLN A 100 1.02 8.93 10.74
C GLN A 100 0.68 7.50 10.32
N TRP A 101 -0.14 6.77 11.09
CA TRP A 101 -0.61 5.44 10.70
C TRP A 101 -1.49 5.50 9.46
N SER A 102 -2.47 6.40 9.39
CA SER A 102 -3.37 6.54 8.23
C SER A 102 -2.60 6.89 6.96
N TYR A 103 -1.64 7.82 7.04
CA TYR A 103 -0.79 8.15 5.90
C TYR A 103 0.02 6.93 5.44
N HIS A 104 0.68 6.22 6.36
CA HIS A 104 1.48 5.04 6.02
C HIS A 104 0.64 3.94 5.38
N ARG A 105 -0.53 3.64 5.97
CA ARG A 105 -1.49 2.65 5.48
C ARG A 105 -1.96 2.95 4.07
N ILE A 106 -2.45 4.16 3.82
CA ILE A 106 -3.00 4.55 2.51
C ILE A 106 -1.88 4.54 1.46
N SER A 107 -0.72 5.16 1.76
CA SER A 107 0.39 5.23 0.81
C SER A 107 0.94 3.85 0.46
N MET A 108 1.15 2.98 1.44
CA MET A 108 1.66 1.63 1.20
C MET A 108 0.65 0.72 0.50
N THR A 109 -0.64 0.80 0.86
CA THR A 109 -1.69 0.04 0.16
C THR A 109 -1.79 0.45 -1.31
N MET A 110 -1.64 1.74 -1.61
CA MET A 110 -1.64 2.24 -2.99
C MET A 110 -0.46 1.69 -3.81
N VAL A 111 0.78 1.73 -3.29
CA VAL A 111 1.94 1.19 -4.04
C VAL A 111 1.88 -0.33 -4.17
N MET A 112 1.36 -1.06 -3.18
CA MET A 112 1.10 -2.50 -3.29
C MET A 112 0.04 -2.81 -4.36
N PHE A 113 -0.99 -1.98 -4.47
CA PHE A 113 -2.01 -2.12 -5.51
C PHE A 113 -1.43 -1.91 -6.91
N TYR A 114 -0.54 -0.93 -7.09
CA TYR A 114 0.16 -0.80 -8.38
C TYR A 114 1.07 -1.99 -8.67
N HIS A 115 1.87 -2.40 -7.68
CA HIS A 115 2.77 -3.54 -7.80
C HIS A 115 2.06 -4.81 -8.27
N LYS A 116 0.95 -5.19 -7.60
CA LYS A 116 0.21 -6.42 -7.96
C LYS A 116 -0.37 -6.36 -9.36
N CYS A 117 -0.93 -5.21 -9.75
CA CYS A 117 -1.54 -5.03 -11.06
C CYS A 117 -0.48 -5.09 -12.17
N VAL A 118 0.66 -4.42 -11.96
CA VAL A 118 1.81 -4.47 -12.88
C VAL A 118 2.35 -5.90 -13.01
N THR A 119 2.51 -6.61 -11.89
CA THR A 119 2.96 -8.02 -11.89
C THR A 119 2.08 -8.89 -12.79
N PHE A 120 0.76 -8.78 -12.62
CA PHE A 120 -0.21 -9.57 -13.39
C PHE A 120 -0.27 -9.18 -14.87
N VAL A 121 -0.19 -7.89 -15.19
CA VAL A 121 -0.18 -7.43 -16.60
C VAL A 121 1.13 -7.79 -17.28
N THR A 122 2.26 -7.78 -16.55
CA THR A 122 3.57 -8.07 -17.12
C THR A 122 3.68 -9.50 -17.64
N THR A 123 3.05 -10.49 -16.98
CA THR A 123 3.05 -11.88 -17.49
C THR A 123 2.35 -11.96 -18.85
N GLN A 124 1.26 -11.22 -19.02
CA GLN A 124 0.53 -11.15 -20.29
C GLN A 124 1.30 -10.36 -21.38
N ILE A 125 2.01 -9.30 -21.00
CA ILE A 125 2.89 -8.57 -21.92
C ILE A 125 4.01 -9.48 -22.41
N ALA A 126 4.65 -10.22 -21.52
CA ALA A 126 5.70 -11.18 -21.88
C ALA A 126 5.17 -12.22 -22.87
N LEU A 127 3.98 -12.78 -22.62
CA LEU A 127 3.33 -13.72 -23.54
C LEU A 127 3.12 -13.13 -24.93
N ASN A 128 2.63 -11.89 -25.01
CA ASN A 128 2.38 -11.22 -26.29
C ASN A 128 3.65 -11.05 -27.14
N PHE A 129 4.83 -10.86 -26.51
CA PHE A 129 6.09 -10.84 -27.25
C PHE A 129 6.42 -12.21 -27.85
N TYR A 130 6.21 -13.30 -27.11
CA TYR A 130 6.47 -14.66 -27.59
C TYR A 130 5.43 -15.18 -28.59
N SER A 131 4.21 -14.67 -28.56
CA SER A 131 3.15 -15.03 -29.51
C SER A 131 3.20 -14.23 -30.82
N GLY A 132 4.22 -13.39 -31.03
CA GLY A 132 4.32 -12.55 -32.22
C GLY A 132 3.26 -11.44 -32.27
N ILE A 133 2.79 -10.98 -31.10
CA ILE A 133 1.75 -9.94 -30.96
C ILE A 133 0.40 -10.41 -31.53
N SER A 134 0.14 -11.72 -31.52
CA SER A 134 -1.13 -12.30 -31.98
C SER A 134 -2.31 -12.09 -31.03
N ALA A 135 -2.13 -11.30 -29.95
CA ALA A 135 -3.11 -11.01 -28.90
C ALA A 135 -3.68 -12.24 -28.15
N ASN A 136 -2.95 -13.37 -28.14
CA ASN A 136 -3.33 -14.54 -27.36
C ASN A 136 -3.14 -14.30 -25.85
N SER A 137 -4.10 -14.75 -25.03
CA SER A 137 -4.10 -14.55 -23.58
C SER A 137 -4.07 -15.87 -22.82
N TRP A 138 -3.20 -15.95 -21.82
CA TRP A 138 -3.19 -17.06 -20.85
C TRP A 138 -4.34 -16.99 -19.85
N PHE A 139 -4.92 -15.81 -19.67
CA PHE A 139 -6.01 -15.58 -18.74
C PHE A 139 -7.31 -15.29 -19.49
N THR A 140 -8.40 -15.92 -19.07
CA THR A 140 -9.74 -15.55 -19.54
C THR A 140 -10.26 -14.29 -18.84
N SER A 141 -11.25 -13.62 -19.43
CA SER A 141 -11.88 -12.40 -18.89
C SER A 141 -12.35 -12.55 -17.44
N PHE A 142 -12.72 -13.77 -17.05
CA PHE A 142 -13.13 -14.09 -15.69
C PHE A 142 -11.95 -14.03 -14.70
N HIS A 143 -10.79 -14.57 -15.08
CA HIS A 143 -9.57 -14.48 -14.28
C HIS A 143 -9.11 -13.03 -14.06
N TYR A 144 -9.20 -12.17 -15.09
CA TYR A 144 -8.91 -10.73 -14.95
C TYR A 144 -9.79 -10.05 -13.89
N THR A 145 -11.07 -10.41 -13.85
CA THR A 145 -12.03 -9.84 -12.89
C THR A 145 -11.78 -10.35 -11.47
N LEU A 146 -11.61 -11.66 -11.31
CA LEU A 146 -11.36 -12.26 -9.99
C LEU A 146 -10.02 -11.84 -9.38
N TYR A 147 -8.99 -11.61 -10.20
CA TYR A 147 -7.67 -11.24 -9.71
C TYR A 147 -7.70 -10.00 -8.80
N ASN A 148 -8.44 -8.97 -9.22
CA ASN A 148 -8.55 -7.73 -8.46
C ASN A 148 -9.60 -7.78 -7.36
N LEU A 149 -10.67 -8.57 -7.52
CA LEU A 149 -11.80 -8.59 -6.60
C LEU A 149 -11.62 -9.54 -5.42
N THR A 150 -11.20 -10.78 -5.67
CA THR A 150 -11.14 -11.84 -4.66
C THR A 150 -9.70 -12.24 -4.37
N PHE A 151 -8.89 -12.46 -5.41
CA PHE A 151 -7.61 -13.14 -5.24
C PHE A 151 -6.55 -12.34 -4.47
N THR A 152 -6.61 -11.01 -4.54
CA THR A 152 -5.59 -10.14 -3.94
C THR A 152 -6.16 -8.99 -3.11
N ALA A 153 -7.49 -8.79 -3.09
CA ALA A 153 -8.10 -7.64 -2.42
C ALA A 153 -8.02 -7.75 -0.89
N LEU A 154 -8.37 -8.91 -0.34
CA LEU A 154 -8.55 -9.09 1.11
C LEU A 154 -7.24 -8.86 1.87
N THR A 155 -6.12 -9.44 1.43
CA THR A 155 -4.80 -9.26 2.06
C THR A 155 -4.36 -7.78 2.04
N ASN A 156 -4.52 -7.09 0.91
CA ASN A 156 -4.15 -5.68 0.79
C ASN A 156 -5.05 -4.77 1.63
N LEU A 157 -6.34 -5.09 1.72
CA LEU A 157 -7.29 -4.35 2.55
C LEU A 157 -6.94 -4.51 4.03
N LEU A 158 -6.67 -5.73 4.48
CA LEU A 158 -6.33 -6.00 5.88
C LEU A 158 -5.00 -5.38 6.27
N PHE A 159 -4.01 -5.38 5.37
CA PHE A 159 -2.79 -4.60 5.52
C PHE A 159 -3.13 -3.10 5.71
N GLY A 160 -3.93 -2.52 4.82
CA GLY A 160 -4.33 -1.12 4.89
C GLY A 160 -5.10 -0.72 6.16
N ILE A 161 -5.80 -1.66 6.80
CA ILE A 161 -6.57 -1.37 8.03
C ILE A 161 -5.72 -1.56 9.29
N PHE A 162 -4.95 -2.66 9.36
CA PHE A 162 -4.32 -3.10 10.61
C PHE A 162 -2.84 -2.79 10.72
N GLU A 163 -2.16 -2.39 9.65
CA GLU A 163 -0.70 -2.16 9.67
C GLU A 163 -0.31 -1.08 10.69
N LYS A 164 0.75 -1.35 11.44
CA LYS A 164 1.40 -0.41 12.37
C LYS A 164 2.91 -0.53 12.22
N HIS A 165 3.52 0.40 11.49
CA HIS A 165 4.98 0.39 11.30
C HIS A 165 5.75 0.79 12.56
N LEU A 166 5.11 1.54 13.47
CA LEU A 166 5.67 2.00 14.74
C LEU A 166 4.59 1.98 15.83
N THR A 167 4.98 1.66 17.06
CA THR A 167 4.06 1.61 18.20
C THR A 167 3.62 3.02 18.63
N ASP A 168 2.41 3.15 19.20
CA ASP A 168 1.85 4.43 19.66
C ASP A 168 2.78 5.16 20.65
N LYS A 169 3.37 4.42 21.61
CA LYS A 169 4.34 4.95 22.58
C LYS A 169 5.57 5.53 21.89
N GLN A 170 6.09 4.88 20.85
CA GLN A 170 7.29 5.34 20.14
C GLN A 170 7.02 6.64 19.38
N LEU A 171 5.84 6.75 18.75
CA LEU A 171 5.41 7.94 18.01
C LEU A 171 5.18 9.13 18.93
N LEU A 172 4.50 8.93 20.07
CA LEU A 172 4.27 9.99 21.05
C LEU A 172 5.58 10.48 21.69
N GLN A 173 6.52 9.57 21.92
CA GLN A 173 7.82 9.88 22.50
C GLN A 173 8.79 10.59 21.53
N HIS A 174 8.63 10.43 20.23
CA HIS A 174 9.52 11.02 19.22
C HIS A 174 8.74 11.78 18.13
N PRO A 175 8.16 12.97 18.45
CA PRO A 175 7.36 13.75 17.49
C PRO A 175 8.11 14.15 16.21
N ARG A 176 9.45 14.19 16.25
CA ARG A 176 10.29 14.49 15.07
C ARG A 176 10.09 13.49 13.93
N LEU A 177 9.71 12.23 14.21
CA LEU A 177 9.41 11.22 13.19
C LEU A 177 8.25 11.64 12.28
N TYR A 178 7.34 12.50 12.78
CA TYR A 178 6.24 13.03 11.98
C TYR A 178 6.74 13.86 10.79
N ARG A 179 7.88 14.56 10.91
CA ARG A 179 8.46 15.34 9.81
C ARG A 179 8.88 14.48 8.60
N LEU A 180 9.28 13.24 8.84
CA LEU A 180 9.60 12.28 7.77
C LEU A 180 8.35 11.91 6.95
N THR A 181 7.18 11.97 7.60
CA THR A 181 5.89 11.63 7.01
C THR A 181 5.30 12.79 6.20
N ILE A 182 5.48 14.04 6.69
CA ILE A 182 4.97 15.27 6.04
C ILE A 182 5.56 15.48 4.63
N GLN A 183 6.78 15.03 4.34
CA GLN A 183 7.45 15.29 3.05
C GLN A 183 6.98 14.41 1.88
N HIS A 184 5.81 13.79 1.99
CA HIS A 184 5.21 12.87 1.04
C HIS A 184 6.15 11.76 0.53
N ALA A 185 7.09 11.30 1.36
CA ALA A 185 8.18 10.45 0.91
C ALA A 185 7.71 9.16 0.21
N ASN A 186 6.61 8.57 0.68
CA ASN A 186 6.09 7.30 0.18
C ASN A 186 5.30 7.40 -1.14
N LEU A 187 4.92 8.60 -1.57
CA LEU A 187 4.14 8.82 -2.81
C LEU A 187 4.90 9.66 -3.84
N ARG A 188 6.21 9.87 -3.64
CA ARG A 188 7.04 10.50 -4.66
C ARG A 188 7.08 9.62 -5.91
N ALA A 189 7.00 10.24 -7.08
CA ALA A 189 6.96 9.53 -8.36
C ALA A 189 8.11 8.52 -8.51
N TRP A 190 9.34 8.89 -8.12
CA TRP A 190 10.50 7.98 -8.17
C TRP A 190 10.29 6.71 -7.35
N TYR A 191 9.67 6.82 -6.16
CA TYR A 191 9.42 5.68 -5.29
C TYR A 191 8.34 4.77 -5.89
N VAL A 192 7.27 5.37 -6.43
CA VAL A 192 6.22 4.62 -7.15
C VAL A 192 6.80 3.87 -8.35
N ILE A 193 7.70 4.50 -9.12
CA ILE A 193 8.37 3.88 -10.26
C ILE A 193 9.19 2.66 -9.82
N LEU A 194 9.89 2.72 -8.68
CA LEU A 194 10.61 1.56 -8.16
C LEU A 194 9.69 0.36 -7.86
N TRP A 195 8.50 0.62 -7.31
CA TRP A 195 7.50 -0.45 -7.10
C TRP A 195 6.93 -0.99 -8.41
N VAL A 196 6.76 -0.14 -9.43
CA VAL A 196 6.38 -0.58 -10.77
C VAL A 196 7.46 -1.48 -11.37
N LEU A 197 8.74 -1.10 -11.26
CA LEU A 197 9.86 -1.91 -11.74
C LEU A 197 9.99 -3.24 -10.98
N ASP A 198 9.75 -3.24 -9.66
CA ASP A 198 9.69 -4.46 -8.84
C ASP A 198 8.55 -5.38 -9.30
N GLY A 199 7.38 -4.81 -9.63
CA GLY A 199 6.26 -5.55 -10.21
C GLY A 199 6.58 -6.14 -11.59
N VAL A 200 7.30 -5.39 -12.45
CA VAL A 200 7.77 -5.91 -13.75
C VAL A 200 8.74 -7.07 -13.54
N TRP A 201 9.72 -6.93 -12.64
CA TRP A 201 10.64 -8.00 -12.28
C TRP A 201 9.89 -9.25 -11.83
N GLN A 202 8.99 -9.12 -10.85
CA GLN A 202 8.22 -10.22 -10.31
C GLN A 202 7.38 -10.91 -11.38
N GLY A 203 6.73 -10.14 -12.26
CA GLY A 203 5.94 -10.68 -13.37
C GLY A 203 6.80 -11.45 -14.39
N LEU A 204 7.96 -10.90 -14.78
CA LEU A 204 8.89 -11.57 -15.70
C LEU A 204 9.45 -12.86 -15.12
N VAL A 205 9.90 -12.85 -13.85
CA VAL A 205 10.42 -14.05 -13.20
C VAL A 205 9.37 -15.16 -13.17
N ILE A 206 8.13 -14.84 -12.82
CA ILE A 206 7.04 -15.83 -12.81
C ILE A 206 6.77 -16.37 -14.22
N PHE A 207 6.70 -15.49 -15.23
CA PHE A 207 6.52 -15.90 -16.63
C PHE A 207 7.62 -16.87 -17.08
N TYR A 208 8.88 -16.47 -16.92
CA TYR A 208 10.02 -17.29 -17.33
C TYR A 208 10.13 -18.58 -16.53
N SER A 209 9.75 -18.57 -15.26
CA SER A 209 9.79 -19.78 -14.44
C SER A 209 8.78 -20.82 -14.95
N VAL A 210 7.55 -20.38 -15.29
CA VAL A 210 6.56 -21.26 -15.91
C VAL A 210 7.03 -21.73 -17.29
N TYR A 211 7.59 -20.82 -18.09
CA TYR A 211 8.10 -21.15 -19.42
C TYR A 211 9.22 -22.20 -19.38
N PHE A 212 10.24 -22.03 -18.53
CA PHE A 212 11.37 -22.97 -18.46
C PHE A 212 11.02 -24.28 -17.75
N PHE A 213 10.28 -24.23 -16.63
CA PHE A 213 10.02 -25.44 -15.83
C PHE A 213 8.83 -26.27 -16.32
N LEU A 214 7.82 -25.64 -16.92
CA LEU A 214 6.58 -26.32 -17.33
C LEU A 214 6.40 -26.40 -18.85
N ALA A 215 6.98 -25.47 -19.63
CA ALA A 215 6.82 -25.45 -21.10
C ALA A 215 8.07 -25.90 -21.89
N GLY A 216 9.17 -26.23 -21.21
CA GLY A 216 10.47 -26.52 -21.83
C GLY A 216 10.65 -27.91 -22.43
N ASN A 217 9.63 -28.44 -23.14
CA ASN A 217 9.63 -29.71 -23.92
C ASN A 217 11.02 -30.36 -24.06
N GLU A 218 11.23 -31.57 -23.51
CA GLU A 218 12.42 -32.48 -23.59
C GLU A 218 13.85 -31.91 -23.47
N ASP A 219 14.11 -30.62 -23.73
CA ASP A 219 15.41 -29.96 -23.70
C ASP A 219 15.78 -29.41 -22.31
N TYR A 220 14.79 -28.99 -21.50
CA TYR A 220 15.06 -28.33 -20.20
C TYR A 220 14.31 -28.94 -19.00
N ALA A 221 13.13 -29.55 -19.21
CA ALA A 221 12.44 -30.31 -18.17
C ALA A 221 11.49 -31.34 -18.78
N SER A 222 11.61 -32.61 -18.38
CA SER A 222 10.59 -33.64 -18.62
C SER A 222 9.39 -33.40 -17.70
N ALA A 223 8.69 -32.28 -17.86
CA ALA A 223 7.42 -32.05 -17.19
C ALA A 223 6.36 -32.93 -17.86
N ILE A 224 6.42 -34.23 -17.58
CA ILE A 224 5.39 -35.19 -17.93
C ILE A 224 4.18 -34.80 -17.09
N PHE A 225 3.20 -34.15 -17.70
CA PHE A 225 1.85 -34.20 -17.17
C PHE A 225 1.45 -35.67 -17.20
N LEU A 226 1.39 -36.32 -16.03
CA LEU A 226 1.09 -37.74 -15.88
C LEU A 226 -0.37 -38.00 -16.30
N THR A 227 -0.65 -37.99 -17.60
CA THR A 227 -1.83 -38.65 -18.16
C THR A 227 -1.43 -40.08 -18.45
N LEU A 228 -1.88 -41.00 -17.60
CA LEU A 228 -1.58 -42.44 -17.68
C LEU A 228 -2.07 -43.10 -18.99
N ASP A 229 -2.88 -42.42 -19.81
CA ASP A 229 -3.58 -43.02 -20.97
C ASP A 229 -3.48 -42.25 -22.30
N ALA A 230 -2.57 -41.30 -22.48
CA ALA A 230 -2.43 -40.60 -23.77
C ALA A 230 -1.01 -40.63 -24.32
N SER A 231 -0.94 -40.86 -25.64
CA SER A 231 0.23 -40.99 -26.52
C SER A 231 1.50 -40.18 -26.14
N PRO A 232 2.72 -40.64 -26.53
CA PRO A 232 4.01 -40.11 -26.06
C PRO A 232 4.36 -38.68 -26.54
N ARG A 233 3.42 -37.94 -27.13
CA ARG A 233 3.59 -36.52 -27.47
C ARG A 233 2.85 -35.71 -26.43
N ASN A 234 3.50 -35.43 -25.31
CA ASN A 234 3.05 -34.40 -24.37
C ASN A 234 3.11 -33.05 -25.08
N GLN A 235 1.98 -32.64 -25.64
CA GLN A 235 1.81 -31.34 -26.25
C GLN A 235 1.84 -30.28 -25.15
N PHE A 236 2.62 -29.23 -25.38
CA PHE A 236 2.52 -27.95 -24.70
C PHE A 236 1.03 -27.54 -24.61
N ASP A 237 0.43 -27.66 -23.42
CA ASP A 237 -0.92 -27.17 -23.19
C ASP A 237 -0.82 -25.73 -22.68
N PHE A 238 -1.03 -24.81 -23.61
CA PHE A 238 -1.05 -23.37 -23.39
C PHE A 238 -1.94 -22.98 -22.20
N THR A 239 -3.03 -23.70 -21.99
CA THR A 239 -4.00 -23.46 -20.93
C THR A 239 -3.44 -23.81 -19.56
N LEU A 240 -2.79 -24.97 -19.45
CA LEU A 240 -2.15 -25.42 -18.20
C LEU A 240 -1.04 -24.46 -17.74
N CYS A 241 -0.26 -23.93 -18.68
CA CYS A 241 0.75 -22.91 -18.39
C CYS A 241 0.13 -21.62 -17.86
N GLY A 242 -0.98 -21.17 -18.46
CA GLY A 242 -1.73 -20.01 -17.99
C GLY A 242 -2.28 -20.20 -16.57
N CYS A 243 -2.88 -21.36 -16.28
CA CYS A 243 -3.35 -21.72 -14.94
C CYS A 243 -2.21 -21.76 -13.91
N ALA A 244 -1.06 -22.34 -14.25
CA ALA A 244 0.12 -22.36 -13.38
C ALA A 244 0.65 -20.97 -13.08
N CYS A 245 0.77 -20.13 -14.12
CA CYS A 245 1.17 -18.74 -14.00
C CYS A 245 0.23 -17.98 -13.06
N LEU A 246 -1.09 -18.16 -13.19
CA LEU A 246 -2.08 -17.53 -12.32
C LEU A 246 -1.86 -17.89 -10.85
N VAL A 247 -1.73 -19.18 -10.54
CA VAL A 247 -1.52 -19.65 -9.16
C VAL A 247 -0.22 -19.08 -8.58
N TYR A 248 0.85 -19.07 -9.36
CA TYR A 248 2.13 -18.49 -8.94
C TYR A 248 2.02 -16.99 -8.68
N VAL A 249 1.37 -16.21 -9.55
CA VAL A 249 1.15 -14.76 -9.32
C VAL A 249 0.35 -14.52 -8.05
N ILE A 250 -0.74 -15.26 -7.83
CA ILE A 250 -1.59 -15.10 -6.64
C ILE A 250 -0.78 -15.36 -5.37
N ILE A 251 -0.06 -16.49 -5.29
CA ILE A 251 0.71 -16.85 -4.10
C ILE A 251 1.88 -15.87 -3.90
N SER A 252 2.59 -15.53 -4.98
CA SER A 252 3.76 -14.64 -4.92
C SER A 252 3.40 -13.23 -4.46
N VAL A 253 2.29 -12.66 -4.96
CA VAL A 253 1.83 -11.33 -4.53
C VAL A 253 1.33 -11.34 -3.08
N ASN A 254 0.61 -12.38 -2.64
CA ASN A 254 0.15 -12.48 -1.25
C ASN A 254 1.32 -12.63 -0.28
N ILE A 255 2.33 -13.44 -0.61
CA ILE A 255 3.57 -13.55 0.17
C ILE A 255 4.31 -12.21 0.17
N ARG A 256 4.38 -11.51 -0.97
CA ARG A 256 5.01 -10.18 -1.07
C ARG A 256 4.35 -9.15 -0.15
N ALA A 257 3.02 -9.13 -0.09
CA ALA A 257 2.26 -8.27 0.83
C ALA A 257 2.59 -8.61 2.30
N MET A 258 2.59 -9.91 2.65
CA MET A 258 2.98 -10.39 3.97
C MET A 258 4.43 -10.04 4.34
N LEU A 259 5.33 -10.08 3.36
CA LEU A 259 6.71 -9.66 3.53
C LEU A 259 6.87 -8.15 3.75
N HIS A 260 5.84 -7.34 3.54
CA HIS A 260 5.94 -5.91 3.81
C HIS A 260 5.28 -5.51 5.14
N THR A 261 4.36 -6.33 5.65
CA THR A 261 3.75 -6.19 6.98
C THR A 261 4.80 -6.21 8.08
N ARG A 262 4.84 -5.15 8.90
CA ARG A 262 5.72 -5.05 10.08
C ARG A 262 5.05 -5.54 11.35
N ASP A 263 3.74 -5.35 11.47
CA ASP A 263 2.95 -5.81 12.62
C ASP A 263 2.14 -7.05 12.23
N PHE A 264 2.62 -8.23 12.63
CA PHE A 264 1.96 -9.50 12.36
C PHE A 264 0.75 -9.68 13.28
N ASN A 265 -0.35 -9.05 12.90
CA ASN A 265 -1.62 -9.18 13.60
C ASN A 265 -2.34 -10.48 13.20
N VAL A 266 -3.07 -11.08 14.15
CA VAL A 266 -3.89 -12.29 13.93
C VAL A 266 -4.88 -12.07 12.78
N ALA A 267 -5.47 -10.88 12.67
CA ALA A 267 -6.39 -10.54 11.58
C ALA A 267 -5.73 -10.61 10.19
N VAL A 268 -4.49 -10.13 10.07
CA VAL A 268 -3.73 -10.19 8.80
C VAL A 268 -3.36 -11.64 8.47
N ALA A 269 -2.95 -12.42 9.48
CA ALA A 269 -2.65 -13.83 9.32
C ALA A 269 -3.88 -14.65 8.87
N ILE A 270 -5.03 -14.46 9.53
CA ILE A 270 -6.30 -15.09 9.14
C ILE A 270 -6.69 -14.66 7.73
N GLY A 271 -6.60 -13.36 7.42
CA GLY A 271 -6.87 -12.84 6.09
C GLY A 271 -6.04 -13.48 4.99
N LEU A 272 -4.76 -13.71 5.26
CA LEU A 272 -3.85 -14.37 4.34
C LEU A 272 -4.20 -15.84 4.14
N VAL A 273 -4.52 -16.57 5.21
CA VAL A 273 -4.96 -17.97 5.12
C VAL A 273 -6.26 -18.08 4.34
N ILE A 274 -7.24 -17.21 4.62
CA ILE A 274 -8.51 -17.15 3.90
C ILE A 274 -8.26 -16.84 2.43
N THR A 275 -7.36 -15.90 2.11
CA THR A 275 -7.05 -15.55 0.72
C THR A 275 -6.34 -16.72 0.03
N ALA A 276 -5.31 -17.31 0.64
CA ALA A 276 -4.57 -18.42 0.04
C ALA A 276 -5.45 -19.67 -0.18
N VAL A 277 -6.12 -20.15 0.87
CA VAL A 277 -6.96 -21.35 0.81
C VAL A 277 -8.25 -21.08 0.05
N GLY A 278 -8.90 -19.94 0.30
CA GLY A 278 -10.14 -19.55 -0.37
C GLY A 278 -9.96 -19.37 -1.87
N ASN A 279 -8.83 -18.82 -2.33
CA ASN A 279 -8.55 -18.69 -3.76
C ASN A 279 -8.33 -20.06 -4.41
N LEU A 280 -7.60 -20.97 -3.76
CA LEU A 280 -7.40 -22.33 -4.28
C LEU A 280 -8.72 -23.12 -4.34
N ILE A 281 -9.55 -23.02 -3.31
CA ILE A 281 -10.89 -23.61 -3.29
C ILE A 281 -11.77 -22.98 -4.39
N LEU A 282 -11.73 -21.66 -4.55
CA LEU A 282 -12.49 -20.97 -5.59
C LEU A 282 -12.06 -21.47 -6.98
N LEU A 283 -10.76 -21.56 -7.27
CA LEU A 283 -10.25 -22.14 -8.52
C LEU A 283 -10.69 -23.60 -8.72
N MET A 284 -10.71 -24.41 -7.65
CA MET A 284 -11.21 -25.78 -7.68
C MET A 284 -12.72 -25.88 -7.94
N ILE A 285 -13.52 -24.94 -7.44
CA ILE A 285 -14.97 -24.91 -7.66
C ILE A 285 -15.27 -24.47 -9.10
N LEU A 286 -14.53 -23.48 -9.61
CA LEU A 286 -14.75 -22.92 -10.94
C LEU A 286 -14.62 -23.96 -12.05
N GLN A 287 -13.68 -24.89 -11.94
CA GLN A 287 -13.50 -25.95 -12.94
C GLN A 287 -14.70 -26.92 -13.04
N LEU A 288 -15.55 -27.01 -12.01
CA LEU A 288 -16.76 -27.86 -12.04
C LEU A 288 -17.85 -27.29 -12.95
N PHE A 289 -17.80 -25.99 -13.22
CA PHE A 289 -18.74 -25.30 -14.10
C PHE A 289 -18.23 -25.20 -15.55
N VAL A 290 -16.99 -25.60 -15.80
CA VAL A 290 -16.39 -25.64 -17.13
C VAL A 290 -16.90 -26.87 -17.87
N LYS A 291 -17.30 -26.69 -19.13
CA LYS A 291 -17.83 -27.79 -19.95
C LYS A 291 -16.70 -28.74 -20.36
N PRO A 292 -16.98 -30.05 -20.56
CA PRO A 292 -15.95 -31.04 -20.89
C PRO A 292 -15.15 -30.79 -22.17
N TRP A 293 -15.72 -30.00 -23.10
CA TRP A 293 -15.13 -29.67 -24.40
C TRP A 293 -14.19 -28.46 -24.35
N ASP A 294 -14.13 -27.77 -23.22
CA ASP A 294 -13.29 -26.59 -23.04
C ASP A 294 -11.90 -27.00 -22.54
N GLY A 295 -10.85 -26.34 -23.02
CA GLY A 295 -9.46 -26.64 -22.66
C GLY A 295 -9.17 -26.41 -21.17
N GLU A 296 -9.97 -25.59 -20.50
CA GLU A 296 -9.86 -25.36 -19.05
C GLU A 296 -10.39 -26.53 -18.19
N PHE A 297 -11.04 -27.53 -18.79
CA PHE A 297 -11.65 -28.65 -18.07
C PHE A 297 -10.63 -29.47 -17.26
N TYR A 298 -10.80 -29.49 -15.94
CA TYR A 298 -9.91 -30.11 -14.96
C TYR A 298 -8.43 -29.68 -15.02
N SER A 299 -8.13 -28.53 -15.62
CA SER A 299 -6.75 -28.05 -15.74
C SER A 299 -6.06 -27.87 -14.39
N TYR A 300 -6.76 -27.37 -13.37
CA TYR A 300 -6.18 -27.19 -12.04
C TYR A 300 -5.97 -28.50 -11.28
N ILE A 301 -6.83 -29.53 -11.47
CA ILE A 301 -6.61 -30.88 -10.89
C ILE A 301 -5.38 -31.53 -11.52
N LYS A 302 -5.27 -31.48 -12.85
CA LYS A 302 -4.09 -31.99 -13.58
C LYS A 302 -2.81 -31.29 -13.11
N LEU A 303 -2.88 -29.97 -12.90
CA LEU A 303 -1.75 -29.19 -12.40
C LEU A 303 -1.37 -29.59 -10.95
N ALA A 304 -2.37 -29.81 -10.09
CA ALA A 304 -2.13 -30.23 -8.70
C ALA A 304 -1.51 -31.63 -8.59
N GLN A 305 -1.74 -32.51 -9.57
CA GLN A 305 -1.13 -33.84 -9.64
C GLN A 305 0.33 -33.81 -10.14
N SER A 306 0.79 -32.70 -10.73
CA SER A 306 2.14 -32.57 -11.25
C SER A 306 3.16 -32.27 -10.14
N PRO A 307 4.16 -33.12 -9.89
CA PRO A 307 5.21 -32.85 -8.90
C PRO A 307 6.09 -31.65 -9.29
N THR A 308 6.33 -31.46 -10.59
CA THR A 308 7.16 -30.37 -11.12
C THR A 308 6.56 -29.01 -10.77
N PHE A 309 5.23 -28.89 -10.82
CA PHE A 309 4.53 -27.67 -10.42
C PHE A 309 4.80 -27.30 -8.95
N TRP A 310 4.80 -28.27 -8.04
CA TRP A 310 5.06 -28.03 -6.62
C TRP A 310 6.53 -27.74 -6.32
N LEU A 311 7.46 -28.36 -7.04
CA LEU A 311 8.90 -28.11 -6.86
C LEU A 311 9.35 -26.77 -7.45
N ALA A 312 8.76 -26.34 -8.58
CA ALA A 312 9.06 -25.05 -9.20
C ALA A 312 8.48 -23.86 -8.42
N LEU A 313 7.39 -24.05 -7.67
CA LEU A 313 6.75 -23.01 -6.88
C LEU A 313 7.70 -22.31 -5.89
N PRO A 314 8.36 -22.99 -4.93
CA PRO A 314 9.25 -22.33 -3.97
C PRO A 314 10.43 -21.63 -4.63
N VAL A 315 11.01 -22.23 -5.69
CA VAL A 315 12.12 -21.62 -6.44
C VAL A 315 11.67 -20.31 -7.09
N THR A 316 10.50 -20.33 -7.76
CA THR A 316 9.91 -19.16 -8.38
C THR A 316 9.62 -18.07 -7.36
N LEU A 317 9.02 -18.42 -6.21
CA LEU A 317 8.69 -17.48 -5.15
C LEU A 317 9.93 -16.81 -4.54
N LEU A 318 11.00 -17.58 -4.33
CA LEU A 318 12.26 -17.03 -3.83
C LEU A 318 12.85 -16.04 -4.83
N MET A 319 13.03 -16.46 -6.09
CA MET A 319 13.62 -15.60 -7.14
C MET A 319 12.80 -14.33 -7.39
N ALA A 320 11.47 -14.46 -7.41
CA ALA A 320 10.56 -13.36 -7.57
C ALA A 320 10.58 -12.39 -6.37
N GLY A 321 10.72 -12.92 -5.15
CA GLY A 321 10.70 -12.14 -3.91
C GLY A 321 12.05 -11.54 -3.50
N LEU A 322 13.16 -11.91 -4.14
CA LEU A 322 14.52 -11.49 -3.76
C LEU A 322 14.69 -9.95 -3.64
N PRO A 323 14.36 -9.14 -4.67
CA PRO A 323 14.54 -7.68 -4.57
C PRO A 323 13.67 -7.07 -3.46
N GLY A 324 12.43 -7.57 -3.34
CA GLY A 324 11.51 -7.16 -2.29
C GLY A 324 12.01 -7.46 -0.87
N LEU A 325 12.68 -8.60 -0.68
CA LEU A 325 13.30 -8.98 0.59
C LEU A 325 14.49 -8.09 0.94
N ILE A 326 15.37 -7.81 -0.04
CA ILE A 326 16.51 -6.90 0.13
C ILE A 326 16.00 -5.51 0.52
N TRP A 327 14.98 -5.02 -0.19
CA TRP A 327 14.34 -3.73 0.13
C TRP A 327 13.76 -3.70 1.54
N ARG A 328 13.12 -4.78 1.98
CA ARG A 328 12.59 -4.91 3.35
C ARG A 328 13.70 -4.77 4.39
N ILE A 329 14.78 -5.53 4.23
CA ILE A 329 15.92 -5.52 5.16
C ILE A 329 16.51 -4.12 5.26
N TYR A 330 16.72 -3.46 4.12
CA TYR A 330 17.21 -2.08 4.07
C TYR A 330 16.24 -1.10 4.76
N SER A 331 14.94 -1.21 4.49
CA SER A 331 13.92 -0.34 5.09
C SER A 331 13.84 -0.50 6.61
N ASP A 332 13.94 -1.73 7.12
CA ASP A 332 13.92 -2.00 8.55
C ASP A 332 15.20 -1.52 9.25
N HIS A 333 16.35 -1.61 8.58
CA HIS A 333 17.59 -1.01 9.07
C HIS A 333 17.48 0.52 9.15
N TRP A 334 16.96 1.15 8.09
CA TRP A 334 16.76 2.60 8.04
C TRP A 334 15.85 3.10 9.16
N TRP A 335 14.71 2.43 9.41
CA TRP A 335 13.81 2.81 10.51
C TRP A 335 14.47 2.66 11.88
N LYS A 336 15.27 1.61 12.09
CA LYS A 336 16.06 1.45 13.33
C LYS A 336 17.04 2.59 13.54
N GLU A 337 17.75 3.02 12.50
CA GLU A 337 18.64 4.18 12.58
C GLU A 337 17.88 5.47 12.93
N GLN A 338 16.74 5.74 12.29
CA GLN A 338 15.95 6.94 12.56
C GLN A 338 15.46 6.97 14.02
N MET A 339 15.05 5.83 14.56
CA MET A 339 14.68 5.72 15.98
C MET A 339 15.87 5.99 16.90
N GLN A 340 17.06 5.47 16.58
CA GLN A 340 18.28 5.73 17.37
C GLN A 340 18.68 7.21 17.32
N ARG A 341 18.61 7.86 16.15
CA ARG A 341 18.88 9.30 15.99
C ARG A 341 17.86 10.15 16.76
N ALA A 342 16.59 9.74 16.75
CA ALA A 342 15.55 10.40 17.52
C ALA A 342 15.75 10.25 19.04
N SER A 343 16.25 9.10 19.49
CA SER A 343 16.56 8.84 20.90
C SER A 343 17.80 9.61 21.38
N LYS A 344 18.91 9.60 20.63
CA LYS A 344 20.15 10.32 20.98
C LYS A 344 19.95 11.82 21.14
N ASN A 345 19.07 12.41 20.32
CA ASN A 345 18.80 13.84 20.34
C ASN A 345 17.83 14.29 21.45
N ARG A 346 17.37 13.40 22.34
CA ARG A 346 16.62 13.82 23.55
C ARG A 346 17.45 14.65 24.53
N VAL A 347 18.78 14.61 24.42
CA VAL A 347 19.68 15.33 25.34
C VAL A 347 19.80 16.82 25.00
N ALA A 348 19.23 17.29 23.88
CA ALA A 348 19.11 18.72 23.59
C ALA A 348 17.66 19.18 23.84
N PRO A 349 17.37 19.91 24.93
CA PRO A 349 16.03 20.36 25.23
C PRO A 349 15.58 21.36 24.15
N CYS A 350 14.65 20.95 23.31
CA CYS A 350 13.89 21.89 22.49
C CYS A 350 12.81 22.51 23.39
N VAL A 351 13.20 23.58 24.09
CA VAL A 351 12.30 24.54 24.72
C VAL A 351 11.27 24.99 23.67
N GLY A 352 9.99 24.72 23.88
CA GLY A 352 8.94 25.35 23.07
C GLY A 352 7.60 24.64 22.95
N ILE A 353 7.51 23.31 23.14
CA ILE A 353 6.23 22.58 22.97
C ILE A 353 5.71 21.99 24.29
N ASP A 354 6.57 21.69 25.24
CA ASP A 354 6.14 21.05 26.50
C ASP A 354 5.46 22.03 27.48
N HIS A 355 5.64 23.36 27.32
CA HIS A 355 5.04 24.36 28.22
C HIS A 355 3.60 24.78 27.88
N LEU A 356 3.02 24.32 26.77
CA LEU A 356 1.64 24.66 26.38
C LEU A 356 0.63 23.52 26.64
N ILE A 357 1.09 22.34 27.06
CA ILE A 357 0.24 21.16 27.23
C ILE A 357 -0.14 20.92 28.71
N ASP A 358 0.60 21.49 29.66
CA ASP A 358 0.37 21.26 31.10
C ASP A 358 -0.45 22.35 31.81
N THR A 359 -0.94 23.39 31.10
CA THR A 359 -1.63 24.53 31.74
C THR A 359 -2.94 24.97 31.09
N THR A 360 -3.76 24.06 30.58
CA THR A 360 -5.19 24.32 30.28
C THR A 360 -6.06 23.11 30.47
#